data_AF-A0A8H7N322-F1
#
_entry.id   AF-A0A8H7N322-F1
#
_cell.length_a   1.000
_cell.length_b   1.000
_cell.length_c   1.000
_cell.angle_alpha   90.00
_cell.angle_beta   90.00
_cell.angle_gamma   90.00
#
_symmetry.space_group_name_H-M   'P 1'
#
loop_
_entity.id
_entity.type
_entity.pdbx_description
1 polymer ?
#
loop_
_entity_poly.entity_id
_entity_poly.type
_entity_poly.pdbx_seq_one_letter_code
_entity_poly.pdbx_strand_id
1 'polypeptide(L)'
;MITASPEILHVNPNPWHIPRPKKLTFMHLPREVRLRIYEFVLVEIPRWDKKHHLKCRCRPRLDSDDTEHPPFLQSMVKITPVPPKFHIATTTRCDCAKRKGLSLLLASREINQAASPIFWSLNTFCFLDSMEFLATVGHRLQPKHQQRIQSVSFMSPDARGMPRHVRLYGRRRRHIEPFWQAIRKCIRLRHLELPAWYINPAHFNIHRSNQLAKALPHLQSLEISHLLPYSNKAHSWGYPSPWYKQPEERTFYVRCSRRVPLVRDGSWTNQAAKDLFRELQHNFRVHVDTAVKTKLLGATIDGLEEYRTTFRLPRQLDEHNCVRRITLPSGETTTIRFYGLRTSNQTRLRVVQEKKSAGSEAEAEK
;
A
#
# COMPACT_ATOMS: atom_id res chain seq x y z
N MET A 1 18.16 76.32 41.95
CA MET A 1 17.33 75.10 42.03
C MET A 1 16.16 75.30 41.09
N ILE A 2 16.14 74.60 39.94
CA ILE A 2 15.02 74.63 39.00
C ILE A 2 14.58 73.18 38.82
N THR A 3 13.43 72.84 39.41
CA THR A 3 12.77 71.54 39.30
C THR A 3 11.93 71.53 38.02
N ALA A 4 12.36 70.78 37.01
CA ALA A 4 11.58 70.54 35.80
C ALA A 4 10.61 69.37 36.04
N SER A 5 9.30 69.64 35.96
CA SER A 5 8.24 68.63 36.01
C SER A 5 8.16 67.86 34.69
N PRO A 6 7.90 66.54 34.72
CA PRO A 6 7.73 65.74 33.52
C PRO A 6 6.35 65.98 32.90
N GLU A 7 6.32 66.54 31.68
CA GLU A 7 5.13 66.59 30.84
C GLU A 7 4.69 65.17 30.45
N ILE A 8 3.55 64.74 30.97
CA ILE A 8 2.87 63.51 30.57
C ILE A 8 2.15 63.82 29.25
N LEU A 9 2.79 63.45 28.13
CA LEU A 9 2.18 63.49 26.80
C LEU A 9 1.03 62.48 26.74
N HIS A 10 -0.21 62.96 26.90
CA HIS A 10 -1.42 62.22 26.62
C HIS A 10 -1.53 61.95 25.12
N VAL A 11 -1.04 60.78 24.69
CA VAL A 11 -1.26 60.26 23.34
C VAL A 11 -2.74 59.93 23.22
N ASN A 12 -3.49 60.77 22.50
CA ASN A 12 -4.90 60.58 22.22
C ASN A 12 -5.07 59.32 21.33
N PRO A 13 -5.66 58.21 21.80
CA PRO A 13 -5.85 57.02 20.99
C PRO A 13 -6.84 57.33 19.87
N ASN A 14 -6.39 57.26 18.63
CA ASN A 14 -7.23 57.50 17.46
C ASN A 14 -8.46 56.55 17.49
N PRO A 15 -9.70 57.07 17.62
CA PRO A 15 -10.91 56.26 17.83
C PRO A 15 -11.25 55.34 16.63
N TRP A 16 -10.52 55.47 15.52
CA TRP A 16 -10.74 54.72 14.29
C TRP A 16 -9.76 53.56 14.07
N HIS A 17 -8.96 53.17 15.09
CA HIS A 17 -8.11 52.00 15.00
C HIS A 17 -8.94 50.70 15.08
N ILE A 18 -9.55 50.29 13.96
CA ILE A 18 -10.10 48.95 13.81
C ILE A 18 -8.90 47.99 13.79
N PRO A 19 -8.71 47.11 14.78
CA PRO A 19 -7.60 46.16 14.75
C PRO A 19 -7.76 45.30 13.49
N ARG A 20 -6.74 45.32 12.61
CA ARG A 20 -6.73 44.45 11.44
C ARG A 20 -7.01 43.03 11.91
N PRO A 21 -7.96 42.31 11.30
CA PRO A 21 -8.21 40.91 11.62
C PRO A 21 -6.87 40.19 11.60
N LYS A 22 -6.47 39.58 12.72
CA LYS A 22 -5.24 38.81 12.78
C LYS A 22 -5.30 37.81 11.63
N LYS A 23 -4.27 37.80 10.76
CA LYS A 23 -4.21 36.85 9.65
C LYS A 23 -4.48 35.45 10.22
N LEU A 24 -5.54 34.80 9.72
CA LEU A 24 -5.90 33.46 10.16
C LEU A 24 -4.73 32.54 9.77
N THR A 25 -3.96 32.11 10.75
CA THR A 25 -2.89 31.12 10.51
C THR A 25 -3.48 29.74 10.74
N PHE A 26 -2.91 28.73 10.09
CA PHE A 26 -3.33 27.35 10.27
C PHE A 26 -3.30 26.92 11.75
N MET A 27 -2.36 27.45 12.54
CA MET A 27 -2.22 27.13 13.97
C MET A 27 -3.27 27.82 14.86
N HIS A 28 -3.90 28.88 14.36
CA HIS A 28 -5.03 29.54 15.04
C HIS A 28 -6.37 28.81 14.82
N LEU A 29 -6.41 27.79 13.96
CA LEU A 29 -7.61 26.98 13.78
C LEU A 29 -7.88 26.11 15.02
N PRO A 30 -9.16 25.87 15.38
CA PRO A 30 -9.52 24.91 16.41
C PRO A 30 -8.86 23.55 16.18
N ARG A 31 -8.51 22.87 17.26
CA ARG A 31 -7.75 21.62 17.20
C ARG A 31 -8.47 20.58 16.34
N GLU A 32 -9.78 20.51 16.46
CA GLU A 32 -10.67 19.61 15.74
C GLU A 32 -10.56 19.83 14.23
N VAL A 33 -10.57 21.10 13.80
CA VAL A 33 -10.40 21.48 12.40
C VAL A 33 -9.02 21.08 11.89
N ARG A 34 -7.96 21.34 12.68
CA ARG A 34 -6.59 20.90 12.33
C ARG A 34 -6.50 19.38 12.19
N LEU A 35 -7.11 18.62 13.10
CA LEU A 35 -7.11 17.16 13.05
C LEU A 35 -7.83 16.64 11.80
N ARG A 36 -8.95 17.25 11.38
CA ARG A 36 -9.62 16.90 10.13
C ARG A 36 -8.78 17.22 8.90
N ILE A 37 -8.08 18.34 8.89
CA ILE A 37 -7.14 18.68 7.81
C ILE A 37 -5.99 17.66 7.77
N TYR A 38 -5.42 17.29 8.92
CA TYR A 38 -4.37 16.27 8.98
C TYR A 38 -4.87 14.91 8.51
N GLU A 39 -6.08 14.49 8.90
CA GLU A 39 -6.70 13.25 8.44
C GLU A 39 -6.84 13.25 6.91
N PHE A 40 -7.42 14.31 6.34
CA PHE A 40 -7.59 14.47 4.90
C PHE A 40 -6.26 14.45 4.12
N VAL A 41 -5.21 15.07 4.65
CA VAL A 41 -3.92 15.20 3.95
C VAL A 41 -3.02 13.97 4.14
N LEU A 42 -3.05 13.32 5.30
CA LEU A 42 -2.08 12.28 5.67
C LEU A 42 -2.63 10.85 5.58
N VAL A 43 -3.95 10.67 5.63
CA VAL A 43 -4.57 9.35 5.48
C VAL A 43 -4.80 9.09 4.00
N GLU A 44 -4.17 8.04 3.50
CA GLU A 44 -4.27 7.66 2.10
C GLU A 44 -4.70 6.20 1.98
N ILE A 45 -5.29 5.88 0.83
CA ILE A 45 -5.55 4.49 0.45
C ILE A 45 -4.25 3.65 0.45
N PRO A 46 -4.35 2.33 0.69
CA PRO A 46 -3.20 1.43 0.66
C PRO A 46 -2.39 1.57 -0.64
N ARG A 47 -1.07 1.40 -0.54
CA ARG A 47 -0.13 1.51 -1.68
C ARG A 47 -0.56 0.67 -2.88
N TRP A 48 -1.13 -0.50 -2.62
CA TRP A 48 -1.59 -1.47 -3.62
C TRP A 48 -2.71 -0.91 -4.50
N ASP A 49 -3.53 -0.03 -3.95
CA ASP A 49 -4.74 0.49 -4.57
C ASP A 49 -4.52 1.82 -5.28
N LYS A 50 -3.31 2.38 -5.18
CA LYS A 50 -2.94 3.61 -5.88
C LYS A 50 -2.89 3.38 -7.37
N LYS A 51 -3.39 4.37 -8.12
CA LYS A 51 -3.41 4.42 -9.59
C LYS A 51 -2.34 5.36 -10.12
N HIS A 52 -1.94 5.22 -11.38
CA HIS A 52 -1.08 6.23 -11.99
C HIS A 52 -1.84 7.57 -12.11
N HIS A 53 -1.11 8.65 -11.89
CA HIS A 53 -1.57 9.98 -12.27
C HIS A 53 -1.88 10.04 -13.78
N LEU A 54 -2.84 10.86 -14.17
CA LEU A 54 -3.23 11.05 -15.57
C LEU A 54 -2.04 11.49 -16.45
N LYS A 55 -1.13 12.28 -15.90
CA LYS A 55 0.10 12.76 -16.56
C LYS A 55 1.32 11.85 -16.34
N CYS A 56 1.15 10.65 -15.77
CA CYS A 56 2.26 9.76 -15.49
C CYS A 56 2.79 9.09 -16.77
N ARG A 57 4.11 9.14 -17.00
CA ARG A 57 4.77 8.46 -18.13
C ARG A 57 4.62 6.93 -18.16
N CYS A 58 4.31 6.31 -17.03
CA CYS A 58 4.10 4.86 -16.95
C CYS A 58 2.67 4.45 -17.30
N ARG A 59 1.77 5.42 -17.51
CA ARG A 59 0.41 5.14 -17.98
C ARG A 59 0.46 4.81 -19.48
N PRO A 60 -0.22 3.75 -19.95
CA PRO A 60 -0.37 3.49 -21.37
C PRO A 60 -0.99 4.69 -22.10
N ARG A 61 -0.73 4.78 -23.41
CA ARG A 61 -1.42 5.76 -24.25
C ARG A 61 -2.92 5.45 -24.26
N LEU A 62 -3.76 6.50 -24.34
CA LEU A 62 -5.21 6.38 -24.18
C LEU A 62 -5.85 5.53 -25.28
N ASP A 63 -5.32 5.60 -26.48
CA ASP A 63 -5.71 4.85 -27.68
C ASP A 63 -5.20 3.40 -27.65
N SER A 64 -4.24 3.09 -26.77
CA SER A 64 -3.74 1.74 -26.63
C SER A 64 -4.71 0.83 -25.87
N ASP A 65 -4.72 -0.43 -26.31
CA ASP A 65 -5.40 -1.55 -25.67
C ASP A 65 -4.53 -2.24 -24.59
N ASP A 66 -3.40 -1.62 -24.28
CA ASP A 66 -2.42 -2.08 -23.30
C ASP A 66 -2.94 -2.00 -21.86
N THR A 67 -2.42 -2.91 -21.04
CA THR A 67 -2.66 -2.96 -19.60
C THR A 67 -1.79 -1.95 -18.86
N GLU A 68 -2.37 -1.17 -17.95
CA GLU A 68 -1.62 -0.25 -17.11
C GLU A 68 -0.97 -1.00 -15.95
N HIS A 69 0.33 -1.25 -16.01
CA HIS A 69 1.04 -1.90 -14.89
C HIS A 69 0.81 -1.14 -13.57
N PRO A 70 0.53 -1.85 -12.45
CA PRO A 70 0.26 -1.20 -11.17
C PRO A 70 1.43 -0.33 -10.68
N PRO A 71 1.18 0.87 -10.12
CA PRO A 71 2.24 1.75 -9.63
C PRO A 71 3.18 1.11 -8.61
N PHE A 72 2.67 0.22 -7.76
CA PHE A 72 3.49 -0.42 -6.73
C PHE A 72 4.53 -1.39 -7.31
N LEU A 73 4.28 -1.97 -8.50
CA LEU A 73 5.24 -2.79 -9.24
C LEU A 73 6.28 -1.94 -9.99
N GLN A 74 6.10 -0.63 -10.06
CA GLN A 74 7.09 0.30 -10.65
C GLN A 74 8.19 0.70 -9.65
N SER A 75 8.23 0.08 -8.48
CA SER A 75 9.17 0.38 -7.39
C SER A 75 10.11 -0.79 -7.13
N MET A 76 11.38 -0.48 -6.88
CA MET A 76 12.35 -1.44 -6.33
C MET A 76 12.99 -0.87 -5.06
N VAL A 77 13.18 -1.74 -4.08
CA VAL A 77 13.87 -1.46 -2.84
C VAL A 77 15.18 -2.23 -2.82
N LYS A 78 16.30 -1.53 -2.66
CA LYS A 78 17.62 -2.09 -2.40
C LYS A 78 17.96 -1.86 -0.94
N ILE A 79 18.25 -2.94 -0.24
CA ILE A 79 18.63 -2.96 1.17
C ILE A 79 20.07 -3.44 1.26
N THR A 80 20.93 -2.56 1.75
CA THR A 80 22.33 -2.87 2.01
C THR A 80 22.52 -2.95 3.53
N PRO A 81 22.98 -4.07 4.09
CA PRO A 81 23.36 -4.13 5.49
C PRO A 81 24.60 -3.25 5.69
N VAL A 82 24.50 -2.22 6.52
CA VAL A 82 25.61 -1.34 6.90
C VAL A 82 25.62 -1.29 8.43
N PRO A 83 26.29 -2.25 9.09
CA PRO A 83 26.27 -2.36 10.55
C PRO A 83 26.48 -0.99 11.24
N PRO A 84 25.66 -0.63 12.25
CA PRO A 84 24.58 -1.41 12.88
C PRO A 84 23.20 -1.23 12.22
N LYS A 85 23.11 -0.55 11.07
CA LYS A 85 21.84 -0.15 10.43
C LYS A 85 21.65 -0.80 9.06
N PHE A 86 20.51 -0.54 8.46
CA PHE A 86 20.25 -0.84 7.06
C PHE A 86 20.22 0.46 6.26
N HIS A 87 20.95 0.48 5.16
CA HIS A 87 20.75 1.50 4.13
C HIS A 87 19.65 1.02 3.19
N ILE A 88 18.68 1.90 2.90
CA ILE A 88 17.52 1.61 2.06
C ILE A 88 17.52 2.62 0.93
N ALA A 89 17.68 2.13 -0.29
CA ALA A 89 17.54 2.91 -1.51
C ALA A 89 16.30 2.44 -2.26
N THR A 90 15.41 3.35 -2.64
CA THR A 90 14.24 3.02 -3.45
C THR A 90 14.38 3.65 -4.82
N THR A 91 14.30 2.83 -5.87
CA THR A 91 14.30 3.27 -7.26
C THR A 91 12.89 3.09 -7.82
N THR A 92 12.30 4.13 -8.38
CA THR A 92 10.95 4.06 -8.95
C THR A 92 10.94 4.56 -10.40
N ARG A 93 10.10 3.96 -11.25
CA ARG A 93 9.84 4.52 -12.59
C ARG A 93 8.85 5.69 -12.55
N CYS A 94 8.05 5.78 -11.50
CA CYS A 94 7.13 6.88 -11.23
C CYS A 94 6.92 7.07 -9.73
N ASP A 95 6.25 8.17 -9.36
CA ASP A 95 5.97 8.52 -7.96
C ASP A 95 4.52 8.24 -7.54
N CYS A 96 3.72 7.63 -8.41
CA CYS A 96 2.29 7.43 -8.18
C CYS A 96 1.98 6.52 -6.98
N ALA A 97 2.87 5.57 -6.67
CA ALA A 97 2.75 4.73 -5.48
C ALA A 97 3.28 5.39 -4.20
N LYS A 98 4.07 6.47 -4.32
CA LYS A 98 4.63 7.16 -3.15
C LYS A 98 3.51 7.77 -2.33
N ARG A 99 3.74 7.84 -1.03
CA ARG A 99 2.86 8.55 -0.11
C ARG A 99 3.08 10.05 -0.26
N LYS A 100 2.00 10.82 -0.30
CA LYS A 100 2.02 12.29 -0.37
C LYS A 100 1.78 12.87 1.01
N GLY A 101 1.84 14.19 1.12
CA GLY A 101 1.60 14.91 2.38
C GLY A 101 2.67 14.73 3.46
N LEU A 102 3.71 13.90 3.25
CA LEU A 102 4.77 13.68 4.25
C LEU A 102 5.57 14.93 4.59
N SER A 103 5.66 15.90 3.67
CA SER A 103 6.28 17.21 3.93
C SER A 103 5.58 17.98 5.04
N LEU A 104 4.28 17.76 5.26
CA LEU A 104 3.54 18.38 6.35
C LEU A 104 4.11 17.97 7.72
N LEU A 105 4.54 16.72 7.87
CA LEU A 105 5.17 16.24 9.11
C LEU A 105 6.55 16.86 9.34
N LEU A 106 7.14 17.48 8.33
CA LEU A 106 8.44 18.16 8.40
C LEU A 106 8.30 19.68 8.56
N ALA A 107 7.09 20.24 8.39
CA ALA A 107 6.86 21.68 8.38
C ALA A 107 7.16 22.34 9.73
N SER A 108 6.73 21.73 10.85
CA SER A 108 7.08 22.21 12.19
C SER A 108 6.99 21.09 13.24
N ARG A 109 7.65 21.28 14.39
CA ARG A 109 7.58 20.34 15.52
C ARG A 109 6.16 20.21 16.07
N GLU A 110 5.42 21.31 16.15
CA GLU A 110 4.04 21.31 16.64
C GLU A 110 3.10 20.55 15.70
N ILE A 111 3.23 20.79 14.38
CA ILE A 111 2.47 20.05 13.36
C ILE A 111 2.82 18.57 13.43
N ASN A 112 4.10 18.23 13.53
CA ASN A 112 4.52 16.83 13.68
C ASN A 112 3.89 16.17 14.91
N GLN A 113 3.94 16.81 16.07
CA GLN A 113 3.37 16.28 17.32
C GLN A 113 1.86 16.03 17.20
N ALA A 114 1.12 16.96 16.60
CA ALA A 114 -0.33 16.87 16.45
C ALA A 114 -0.76 15.86 15.36
N ALA A 115 -0.05 15.82 14.23
CA ALA A 115 -0.45 15.07 13.04
C ALA A 115 0.15 13.65 12.98
N SER A 116 1.28 13.41 13.64
CA SER A 116 1.94 12.10 13.68
C SER A 116 1.05 10.97 14.22
N PRO A 117 0.26 11.14 15.30
CA PRO A 117 -0.69 10.12 15.75
C PRO A 117 -1.63 9.67 14.64
N ILE A 118 -2.29 10.60 13.95
CA ILE A 118 -3.19 10.35 12.81
C ILE A 118 -2.46 9.57 11.73
N PHE A 119 -1.28 10.05 11.33
CA PHE A 119 -0.49 9.43 10.28
C PHE A 119 -0.17 7.95 10.58
N TRP A 120 0.34 7.65 11.77
CA TRP A 120 0.75 6.29 12.12
C TRP A 120 -0.41 5.36 12.48
N SER A 121 -1.53 5.88 12.99
CA SER A 121 -2.63 5.02 13.42
C SER A 121 -3.68 4.73 12.37
N LEU A 122 -3.93 5.66 11.44
CA LEU A 122 -5.05 5.52 10.49
C LEU A 122 -4.64 4.99 9.12
N ASN A 123 -3.34 4.87 8.85
CA ASN A 123 -2.84 4.37 7.57
C ASN A 123 -2.54 2.87 7.61
N THR A 124 -2.75 2.23 6.45
CA THR A 124 -2.17 0.92 6.16
C THR A 124 -0.75 1.10 5.61
N PHE A 125 0.23 0.56 6.32
CA PHE A 125 1.63 0.57 5.90
C PHE A 125 1.92 -0.65 5.03
N CYS A 126 2.28 -0.38 3.78
CA CYS A 126 2.39 -1.38 2.73
C CYS A 126 3.85 -1.66 2.38
N PHE A 127 4.27 -2.92 2.49
CA PHE A 127 5.65 -3.37 2.23
C PHE A 127 5.67 -4.46 1.17
N LEU A 128 6.66 -4.40 0.28
CA LEU A 128 6.88 -5.42 -0.76
C LEU A 128 7.46 -6.71 -0.16
N ASP A 129 8.13 -6.61 0.98
CA ASP A 129 8.76 -7.74 1.69
C ASP A 129 9.01 -7.44 3.18
N SER A 130 9.26 -8.49 3.96
CA SER A 130 9.65 -8.41 5.37
C SER A 130 10.99 -7.71 5.56
N MET A 131 11.91 -7.80 4.60
CA MET A 131 13.18 -7.06 4.71
C MET A 131 12.97 -5.55 4.63
N GLU A 132 12.08 -5.08 3.76
CA GLU A 132 11.71 -3.67 3.69
C GLU A 132 11.11 -3.23 5.03
N PHE A 133 10.19 -4.01 5.60
CA PHE A 133 9.61 -3.73 6.91
C PHE A 133 10.64 -3.74 8.03
N LEU A 134 11.51 -4.75 8.10
CA LEU A 134 12.53 -4.85 9.13
C LEU A 134 13.49 -3.65 9.06
N ALA A 135 13.99 -3.34 7.87
CA ALA A 135 14.91 -2.22 7.68
C ALA A 135 14.26 -0.87 8.00
N THR A 136 12.98 -0.67 7.65
CA THR A 136 12.26 0.58 7.91
C THR A 136 11.71 0.65 9.33
N VAL A 137 10.75 -0.20 9.67
CA VAL A 137 10.02 -0.20 10.94
C VAL A 137 10.88 -0.78 12.05
N GLY A 138 11.53 -1.92 11.81
CA GLY A 138 12.31 -2.62 12.85
C GLY A 138 13.56 -1.87 13.31
N HIS A 139 14.27 -1.20 12.39
CA HIS A 139 15.57 -0.56 12.67
C HIS A 139 15.58 0.97 12.59
N ARG A 140 14.76 1.61 11.76
CA ARG A 140 14.82 3.08 11.57
C ARG A 140 13.69 3.84 12.26
N LEU A 141 12.51 3.24 12.36
CA LEU A 141 11.37 3.91 12.99
C LEU A 141 11.56 3.98 14.51
N GLN A 142 11.28 5.14 15.11
CA GLN A 142 11.35 5.27 16.57
C GLN A 142 10.29 4.41 17.27
N PRO A 143 10.59 3.83 18.45
CA PRO A 143 9.65 2.95 19.17
C PRO A 143 8.26 3.56 19.39
N LYS A 144 8.21 4.85 19.74
CA LYS A 144 6.94 5.58 19.95
C LYS A 144 6.01 5.59 18.73
N HIS A 145 6.57 5.50 17.52
CA HIS A 145 5.80 5.45 16.28
C HIS A 145 5.47 4.02 15.88
N GLN A 146 6.37 3.05 16.12
CA GLN A 146 6.08 1.63 15.93
C GLN A 146 4.82 1.21 16.68
N GLN A 147 4.69 1.64 17.95
CA GLN A 147 3.53 1.35 18.80
C GLN A 147 2.21 1.97 18.31
N ARG A 148 2.25 2.93 17.39
CA ARG A 148 1.05 3.59 16.85
C ARG A 148 0.51 2.91 15.60
N ILE A 149 1.31 2.07 14.94
CA ILE A 149 0.91 1.35 13.72
C ILE A 149 -0.23 0.40 14.05
N GLN A 150 -1.36 0.57 13.34
CA GLN A 150 -2.54 -0.29 13.49
C GLN A 150 -2.75 -1.23 12.31
N SER A 151 -2.22 -0.92 11.13
CA SER A 151 -2.47 -1.70 9.93
C SER A 151 -1.20 -1.87 9.12
N VAL A 152 -0.83 -3.13 8.85
CA VAL A 152 0.30 -3.48 8.00
C VAL A 152 -0.14 -4.48 6.95
N SER A 153 0.28 -4.25 5.70
CA SER A 153 -0.02 -5.14 4.59
C SER A 153 1.23 -5.44 3.79
N PHE A 154 1.45 -6.72 3.51
CA PHE A 154 2.54 -7.20 2.70
C PHE A 154 2.00 -7.73 1.38
N MET A 155 2.67 -7.39 0.29
CA MET A 155 2.36 -7.92 -1.02
C MET A 155 3.65 -8.25 -1.73
N SER A 156 4.05 -9.52 -1.65
CA SER A 156 5.24 -10.00 -2.34
C SER A 156 4.88 -10.38 -3.77
N PRO A 157 5.44 -9.70 -4.77
CA PRO A 157 5.31 -10.07 -6.17
C PRO A 157 6.24 -11.25 -6.49
N ASP A 158 6.23 -12.33 -5.72
CA ASP A 158 6.89 -13.58 -6.10
C ASP A 158 6.19 -14.76 -5.43
N ALA A 159 5.72 -15.71 -6.24
CA ALA A 159 5.03 -16.91 -5.77
C ALA A 159 5.91 -17.81 -4.88
N ARG A 160 7.23 -17.69 -4.96
CA ARG A 160 8.23 -18.42 -4.16
C ARG A 160 8.67 -17.66 -2.91
N GLY A 161 8.03 -16.53 -2.59
CA GLY A 161 8.39 -15.69 -1.45
C GLY A 161 9.73 -14.96 -1.61
N MET A 162 10.24 -14.83 -2.84
CA MET A 162 11.50 -14.15 -3.14
C MET A 162 11.28 -12.89 -3.97
N PRO A 163 10.73 -11.80 -3.40
CA PRO A 163 10.36 -10.63 -4.16
C PRO A 163 11.56 -10.09 -4.95
N ARG A 164 11.42 -10.09 -6.29
CA ARG A 164 12.42 -9.49 -7.19
C ARG A 164 12.54 -7.98 -7.01
N HIS A 165 11.52 -7.38 -6.40
CA HIS A 165 11.38 -5.95 -6.11
C HIS A 165 12.09 -5.53 -4.83
N VAL A 166 12.58 -6.47 -4.02
CA VAL A 166 13.35 -6.17 -2.80
C VAL A 166 14.68 -6.91 -2.86
N ARG A 167 15.77 -6.21 -3.17
CA ARG A 167 17.12 -6.79 -3.22
C ARG A 167 17.80 -6.61 -1.86
N LEU A 168 18.26 -7.72 -1.29
CA LEU A 168 19.13 -7.74 -0.13
C LEU A 168 20.47 -8.34 -0.55
N TYR A 169 21.56 -7.63 -0.29
CA TYR A 169 22.89 -8.22 -0.41
C TYR A 169 23.16 -9.08 0.85
N GLY A 170 23.06 -10.42 0.71
CA GLY A 170 23.28 -11.37 1.81
C GLY A 170 22.31 -12.58 1.83
N ARG A 171 22.47 -13.48 2.82
CA ARG A 171 21.64 -14.70 2.98
C ARG A 171 20.25 -14.38 3.57
N ARG A 172 19.20 -14.38 2.73
CA ARG A 172 17.81 -14.01 3.10
C ARG A 172 17.13 -14.86 4.18
N ARG A 173 17.45 -16.17 4.30
CA ARG A 173 16.72 -17.09 5.20
C ARG A 173 16.84 -16.73 6.70
N ARG A 174 17.76 -15.85 7.09
CA ARG A 174 18.03 -15.49 8.49
C ARG A 174 17.12 -14.41 9.08
N HIS A 175 16.15 -13.89 8.32
CA HIS A 175 15.42 -12.68 8.73
C HIS A 175 13.95 -12.89 9.14
N ILE A 176 13.43 -14.13 9.10
CA ILE A 176 12.04 -14.39 9.48
C ILE A 176 11.77 -14.11 10.97
N GLU A 177 12.71 -14.49 11.84
CA GLU A 177 12.56 -14.26 13.28
C GLU A 177 12.70 -12.76 13.64
N PRO A 178 13.73 -12.02 13.16
CA PRO A 178 13.78 -10.56 13.31
C PRO A 178 12.54 -9.84 12.79
N PHE A 179 11.96 -10.32 11.68
CA PHE A 179 10.72 -9.79 11.15
C PHE A 179 9.56 -9.91 12.14
N TRP A 180 9.33 -11.11 12.69
CA TRP A 180 8.27 -11.32 13.68
C TRP A 180 8.51 -10.51 14.96
N GLN A 181 9.77 -10.38 15.40
CA GLN A 181 10.12 -9.50 16.52
C GLN A 181 9.76 -8.04 16.25
N ALA A 182 10.01 -7.54 15.03
CA ALA A 182 9.63 -6.19 14.65
C ALA A 182 8.09 -6.00 14.60
N ILE A 183 7.34 -7.00 14.13
CA ILE A 183 5.87 -6.99 14.15
C ILE A 183 5.34 -6.87 15.58
N ARG A 184 5.92 -7.61 16.54
CA ARG A 184 5.51 -7.56 17.97
C ARG A 184 5.72 -6.20 18.63
N LYS A 185 6.62 -5.36 18.10
CA LYS A 185 6.81 -3.98 18.59
C LYS A 185 5.65 -3.05 18.20
N CYS A 186 4.83 -3.45 17.23
CA CYS A 186 3.62 -2.74 16.83
C CYS A 186 2.44 -3.14 17.73
N ILE A 187 2.52 -2.87 19.04
CA ILE A 187 1.58 -3.38 20.05
C ILE A 187 0.09 -3.02 19.81
N ARG A 188 -0.18 -1.97 19.02
CA ARG A 188 -1.54 -1.54 18.64
C ARG A 188 -1.99 -2.08 17.28
N LEU A 189 -1.26 -3.03 16.69
CA LEU A 189 -1.62 -3.63 15.41
C LEU A 189 -2.98 -4.32 15.50
N ARG A 190 -3.91 -3.91 14.63
CA ARG A 190 -5.26 -4.43 14.47
C ARG A 190 -5.41 -5.28 13.22
N HIS A 191 -4.71 -4.91 12.14
CA HIS A 191 -4.81 -5.57 10.84
C HIS A 191 -3.42 -5.94 10.34
N LEU A 192 -3.23 -7.23 10.06
CA LEU A 192 -2.00 -7.77 9.47
C LEU A 192 -2.35 -8.60 8.24
N GLU A 193 -1.91 -8.16 7.07
CA GLU A 193 -2.04 -8.93 5.83
C GLU A 193 -0.67 -9.43 5.38
N LEU A 194 -0.54 -10.74 5.13
CA LEU A 194 0.72 -11.40 4.78
C LEU A 194 0.58 -12.28 3.54
N PRO A 195 1.60 -12.35 2.69
CA PRO A 195 1.72 -13.42 1.71
C PRO A 195 1.72 -14.80 2.37
N ALA A 196 1.11 -15.77 1.71
CA ALA A 196 0.96 -17.12 2.25
C ALA A 196 2.29 -17.84 2.56
N TRP A 197 3.43 -17.38 2.04
CA TRP A 197 4.73 -17.98 2.42
C TRP A 197 5.16 -17.69 3.86
N TYR A 198 4.66 -16.60 4.47
CA TYR A 198 4.98 -16.25 5.86
C TYR A 198 4.39 -17.21 6.88
N ILE A 199 3.30 -17.88 6.50
CA ILE A 199 2.62 -18.88 7.32
C ILE A 199 3.02 -20.32 6.97
N ASN A 200 4.06 -20.50 6.15
CA ASN A 200 4.60 -21.83 5.89
C ASN A 200 4.95 -22.49 7.23
N PRO A 201 4.62 -23.77 7.48
CA PRO A 201 4.91 -24.46 8.74
C PRO A 201 6.40 -24.38 9.18
N ALA A 202 7.34 -24.26 8.24
CA ALA A 202 8.76 -24.05 8.54
C ALA A 202 9.06 -22.65 9.13
N HIS A 203 8.18 -21.67 8.89
CA HIS A 203 8.32 -20.26 9.24
C HIS A 203 7.27 -19.78 10.25
N PHE A 204 6.17 -20.50 10.42
CA PHE A 204 5.09 -20.15 11.32
C PHE A 204 4.53 -21.41 11.97
N ASN A 205 5.09 -21.74 13.13
CA ASN A 205 4.63 -22.85 13.95
C ASN A 205 3.67 -22.35 15.05
N ILE A 206 3.06 -23.29 15.76
CA ILE A 206 2.19 -23.05 16.92
C ILE A 206 2.80 -22.02 17.88
N HIS A 207 4.08 -22.18 18.22
CA HIS A 207 4.75 -21.33 19.20
C HIS A 207 4.81 -19.88 18.73
N ARG A 208 5.13 -19.62 17.46
CA ARG A 208 5.12 -18.26 16.90
C ARG A 208 3.73 -17.65 16.86
N SER A 209 2.71 -18.44 16.51
CA SER A 209 1.32 -17.98 16.51
C SER A 209 0.88 -17.57 17.91
N ASN A 210 1.12 -18.42 18.91
CA ASN A 210 0.80 -18.13 20.30
C ASN A 210 1.55 -16.91 20.83
N GLN A 211 2.84 -16.77 20.49
CA GLN A 211 3.62 -15.58 20.84
C GLN A 211 3.08 -14.32 20.15
N LEU A 212 2.63 -14.41 18.89
CA LEU A 212 2.04 -13.29 18.16
C LEU A 212 0.72 -12.86 18.79
N ALA A 213 -0.16 -13.81 19.10
CA ALA A 213 -1.45 -13.55 19.75
C ALA A 213 -1.28 -12.89 21.13
N LYS A 214 -0.32 -13.37 21.93
CA LYS A 214 0.03 -12.77 23.23
C LYS A 214 0.62 -11.36 23.09
N ALA A 215 1.52 -11.16 22.13
CA ALA A 215 2.18 -9.87 21.93
C ALA A 215 1.29 -8.80 21.30
N LEU A 216 0.25 -9.20 20.55
CA LEU A 216 -0.64 -8.32 19.81
C LEU A 216 -2.11 -8.55 20.24
N PRO A 217 -2.49 -8.16 21.48
CA PRO A 217 -3.83 -8.42 22.00
C PRO A 217 -4.94 -7.70 21.19
N HIS A 218 -4.58 -6.63 20.50
CA HIS A 218 -5.49 -5.84 19.67
C HIS A 218 -5.60 -6.34 18.21
N LEU A 219 -4.89 -7.42 17.84
CA LEU A 219 -4.98 -7.95 16.48
C LEU A 219 -6.37 -8.52 16.22
N GLN A 220 -7.11 -7.87 15.33
CA GLN A 220 -8.49 -8.19 14.96
C GLN A 220 -8.52 -9.06 13.71
N SER A 221 -7.68 -8.78 12.71
CA SER A 221 -7.59 -9.58 11.49
C SER A 221 -6.15 -9.95 11.14
N LEU A 222 -5.97 -11.22 10.83
CA LEU A 222 -4.84 -11.75 10.09
C LEU A 222 -5.37 -12.22 8.74
N GLU A 223 -4.89 -11.63 7.66
CA GLU A 223 -5.26 -11.98 6.30
C GLU A 223 -4.07 -12.57 5.56
N ILE A 224 -4.37 -13.57 4.74
CA ILE A 224 -3.39 -14.18 3.87
C ILE A 224 -3.72 -13.81 2.44
N SER A 225 -2.76 -13.14 1.79
CA SER A 225 -2.94 -12.59 0.46
C SER A 225 -2.12 -13.33 -0.59
N HIS A 226 -2.69 -13.38 -1.79
CA HIS A 226 -2.01 -13.83 -3.00
C HIS A 226 -2.17 -12.74 -4.06
N LEU A 227 -1.14 -12.57 -4.89
CA LEU A 227 -1.19 -11.73 -6.07
C LEU A 227 -0.86 -12.62 -7.27
N LEU A 228 -1.85 -12.98 -8.07
CA LEU A 228 -1.73 -13.92 -9.17
C LEU A 228 -1.52 -13.16 -10.48
N PRO A 229 -0.39 -13.34 -11.19
CA PRO A 229 -0.18 -12.74 -12.50
C PRO A 229 -0.87 -13.56 -13.59
N TYR A 230 -1.48 -12.87 -14.56
CA TYR A 230 -2.06 -13.45 -15.76
C TYR A 230 -1.47 -12.76 -16.98
N SER A 231 -0.96 -13.56 -17.91
CA SER A 231 -0.36 -13.11 -19.17
C SER A 231 -0.70 -14.09 -20.28
N ASN A 232 -0.71 -13.60 -21.51
CA ASN A 232 -0.87 -14.41 -22.72
C ASN A 232 0.40 -15.22 -23.06
N LYS A 233 1.55 -14.98 -22.42
CA LYS A 233 2.78 -15.73 -22.69
C LYS A 233 3.11 -16.75 -21.60
N ALA A 234 3.61 -17.91 -22.02
CA ALA A 234 3.89 -19.05 -21.15
C ALA A 234 5.05 -18.87 -20.16
N HIS A 235 5.93 -17.89 -20.39
CA HIS A 235 7.18 -17.72 -19.63
C HIS A 235 7.26 -16.44 -18.80
N SER A 236 6.24 -15.58 -18.81
CA SER A 236 6.22 -14.33 -18.05
C SER A 236 5.72 -14.52 -16.61
N TRP A 237 6.10 -15.62 -15.94
CA TRP A 237 5.76 -15.88 -14.53
C TRP A 237 6.40 -14.88 -13.54
N GLY A 238 7.09 -13.87 -14.07
CA GLY A 238 7.77 -12.84 -13.30
C GLY A 238 6.95 -11.56 -13.23
N TYR A 239 7.00 -10.92 -12.08
CA TYR A 239 6.49 -9.58 -11.92
C TYR A 239 7.49 -8.60 -12.53
N PRO A 240 7.03 -7.58 -13.27
CA PRO A 240 7.88 -6.65 -13.99
C PRO A 240 8.81 -5.99 -12.99
N SER A 241 10.11 -6.12 -13.19
CA SER A 241 11.10 -5.44 -12.37
C SER A 241 11.68 -4.27 -13.17
N PRO A 242 11.93 -3.10 -12.55
CA PRO A 242 12.53 -1.96 -13.21
C PRO A 242 13.83 -2.23 -13.99
N TRP A 243 14.54 -3.33 -13.69
CA TRP A 243 15.86 -3.67 -14.24
C TRP A 243 15.80 -4.54 -15.49
N TYR A 244 14.66 -5.16 -15.75
CA TYR A 244 14.44 -5.92 -16.96
C TYR A 244 13.61 -5.05 -17.90
N LYS A 245 13.82 -5.23 -19.21
CA LYS A 245 12.89 -4.67 -20.20
C LYS A 245 11.48 -5.08 -19.75
N GLN A 246 10.60 -4.10 -19.62
CA GLN A 246 9.24 -4.45 -19.24
C GLN A 246 8.72 -5.34 -20.34
N PRO A 247 8.11 -6.49 -19.98
CA PRO A 247 7.49 -7.31 -20.99
C PRO A 247 6.51 -6.39 -21.74
N GLU A 248 6.60 -6.33 -23.06
CA GLU A 248 5.67 -5.60 -23.96
C GLU A 248 4.26 -6.23 -23.95
N GLU A 249 3.86 -6.78 -22.80
CA GLU A 249 2.91 -7.86 -22.69
C GLU A 249 1.72 -7.42 -21.86
N ARG A 250 0.53 -7.81 -22.33
CA ARG A 250 -0.73 -7.62 -21.62
C ARG A 250 -0.71 -8.49 -20.38
N THR A 251 -0.30 -7.91 -19.26
CA THR A 251 -0.25 -8.58 -17.97
C THR A 251 -1.14 -7.85 -16.98
N PHE A 252 -2.06 -8.58 -16.38
CA PHE A 252 -2.83 -8.10 -15.25
C PHE A 252 -2.61 -9.00 -14.04
N TYR A 253 -3.03 -8.52 -12.88
CA TYR A 253 -2.82 -9.19 -11.60
C TYR A 253 -4.14 -9.30 -10.87
N VAL A 254 -4.35 -10.43 -10.20
CA VAL A 254 -5.50 -10.63 -9.30
C VAL A 254 -4.99 -10.79 -7.89
N ARG A 255 -5.38 -9.88 -7.01
CA ARG A 255 -5.25 -10.08 -5.57
C ARG A 255 -6.49 -10.78 -5.04
N CYS A 256 -6.26 -11.82 -4.25
CA CYS A 256 -7.24 -12.38 -3.36
C CYS A 256 -6.66 -12.43 -1.95
N SER A 257 -7.52 -12.33 -0.95
CA SER A 257 -7.14 -12.56 0.44
C SER A 257 -8.16 -13.44 1.14
N ARG A 258 -7.70 -14.18 2.14
CA ARG A 258 -8.53 -14.96 3.04
C ARG A 258 -8.16 -14.64 4.48
N ARG A 259 -9.18 -14.41 5.31
CA ARG A 259 -8.96 -14.20 6.75
C ARG A 259 -8.61 -15.52 7.42
N VAL A 260 -7.59 -15.50 8.25
CA VAL A 260 -7.17 -16.63 9.07
C VAL A 260 -7.73 -16.45 10.48
N PRO A 261 -8.33 -17.48 11.09
CA PRO A 261 -8.78 -17.42 12.46
C PRO A 261 -7.58 -17.23 13.40
N LEU A 262 -7.67 -16.21 14.25
CA LEU A 262 -6.71 -15.98 15.33
C LEU A 262 -7.14 -16.83 16.53
N VAL A 263 -6.45 -17.95 16.72
CA VAL A 263 -6.71 -18.84 17.85
C VAL A 263 -5.92 -18.36 19.05
N ARG A 264 -6.63 -17.88 20.08
CA ARG A 264 -6.04 -17.22 21.26
C ARG A 264 -5.90 -18.13 22.48
N ASP A 265 -6.62 -19.24 22.50
CA ASP A 265 -6.64 -20.24 23.58
C ASP A 265 -5.40 -21.16 23.57
N GLY A 266 -4.53 -21.03 22.57
CA GLY A 266 -3.36 -21.88 22.40
C GLY A 266 -3.65 -23.26 21.80
N SER A 267 -4.87 -23.53 21.34
CA SER A 267 -5.30 -24.82 20.77
C SER A 267 -4.74 -25.13 19.37
N TRP A 268 -4.00 -24.20 18.77
CA TRP A 268 -3.40 -24.40 17.45
C TRP A 268 -2.42 -25.56 17.44
N THR A 269 -2.65 -26.63 16.70
CA THR A 269 -1.66 -27.71 16.56
C THR A 269 -0.74 -27.47 15.36
N ASN A 270 0.44 -28.11 15.33
CA ASN A 270 1.28 -28.12 14.13
C ASN A 270 0.55 -28.71 12.91
N GLN A 271 -0.36 -29.66 13.15
CA GLN A 271 -1.20 -30.24 12.10
C GLN A 271 -2.21 -29.21 11.59
N ALA A 272 -2.91 -28.50 12.47
CA ALA A 272 -3.83 -27.43 12.08
C ALA A 272 -3.12 -26.33 11.26
N ALA A 273 -1.88 -25.96 11.61
CA ALA A 273 -1.09 -25.02 10.82
C ALA A 273 -0.74 -25.55 9.41
N LYS A 274 -0.41 -26.85 9.29
CA LYS A 274 -0.17 -27.51 8.00
C LYS A 274 -1.45 -27.56 7.16
N ASP A 275 -2.58 -27.89 7.78
CA ASP A 275 -3.87 -27.98 7.11
C ASP A 275 -4.36 -26.62 6.64
N LEU A 276 -4.21 -25.58 7.47
CA LEU A 276 -4.47 -24.19 7.07
C LEU A 276 -3.57 -23.76 5.91
N PHE A 277 -2.27 -24.04 5.97
CA PHE A 277 -1.37 -23.71 4.87
C PHE A 277 -1.77 -24.43 3.57
N ARG A 278 -2.15 -25.72 3.67
CA ARG A 278 -2.63 -26.51 2.54
C ARG A 278 -3.92 -25.92 1.97
N GLU A 279 -4.88 -25.59 2.83
CA GLU A 279 -6.14 -24.96 2.47
C GLU A 279 -5.87 -23.66 1.70
N LEU A 280 -5.03 -22.77 2.22
CA LEU A 280 -4.75 -21.48 1.59
C LEU A 280 -4.00 -21.62 0.26
N GLN A 281 -2.96 -22.46 0.20
CA GLN A 281 -2.07 -22.56 -0.96
C GLN A 281 -2.57 -23.47 -2.07
N HIS A 282 -3.20 -24.58 -1.71
CA HIS A 282 -3.60 -25.62 -2.66
C HIS A 282 -5.09 -25.61 -2.95
N ASN A 283 -5.93 -25.12 -2.03
CA ASN A 283 -7.37 -25.06 -2.27
C ASN A 283 -7.80 -23.63 -2.64
N PHE A 284 -7.74 -22.69 -1.71
CA PHE A 284 -8.20 -21.32 -1.92
C PHE A 284 -7.55 -20.66 -3.13
N ARG A 285 -6.21 -20.63 -3.18
CA ARG A 285 -5.47 -20.04 -4.30
C ARG A 285 -5.79 -20.70 -5.64
N VAL A 286 -5.83 -22.03 -5.69
CA VAL A 286 -6.09 -22.79 -6.93
C VAL A 286 -7.53 -22.56 -7.38
N HIS A 287 -8.50 -22.59 -6.47
CA HIS A 287 -9.90 -22.32 -6.80
C HIS A 287 -10.13 -20.90 -7.30
N VAL A 288 -9.45 -19.91 -6.71
CA VAL A 288 -9.46 -18.53 -7.25
C VAL A 288 -8.85 -18.51 -8.65
N ASP A 289 -7.70 -19.15 -8.86
CA ASP A 289 -7.05 -19.19 -10.18
C ASP A 289 -7.93 -19.84 -11.24
N THR A 290 -8.49 -21.01 -10.95
CA THR A 290 -9.45 -21.72 -11.80
C THR A 290 -10.67 -20.86 -12.08
N ALA A 291 -11.27 -20.21 -11.07
CA ALA A 291 -12.45 -19.37 -11.26
C ALA A 291 -12.15 -18.14 -12.13
N VAL A 292 -10.98 -17.52 -11.98
CA VAL A 292 -10.56 -16.41 -12.85
C VAL A 292 -10.40 -16.90 -14.28
N LYS A 293 -9.67 -18.00 -14.49
CA LYS A 293 -9.42 -18.57 -15.83
C LYS A 293 -10.71 -18.96 -16.53
N THR A 294 -11.60 -19.70 -15.86
CA THR A 294 -12.81 -20.22 -16.49
C THR A 294 -13.92 -19.18 -16.61
N LYS A 295 -14.23 -18.46 -15.54
CA LYS A 295 -15.39 -17.53 -15.52
C LYS A 295 -15.09 -16.17 -16.13
N LEU A 296 -13.83 -15.73 -16.17
CA LEU A 296 -13.48 -14.38 -16.61
C LEU A 296 -12.60 -14.35 -17.85
N LEU A 297 -11.77 -15.38 -18.08
CA LEU A 297 -10.88 -15.44 -19.24
C LEU A 297 -11.32 -16.46 -20.30
N GLY A 298 -12.42 -17.18 -20.07
CA GLY A 298 -13.03 -18.07 -21.05
C GLY A 298 -12.28 -19.39 -21.29
N ALA A 299 -11.37 -19.78 -20.39
CA ALA A 299 -10.80 -21.13 -20.43
C ALA A 299 -11.84 -22.19 -20.06
N THR A 300 -11.73 -23.38 -20.63
CA THR A 300 -12.48 -24.54 -20.16
C THR A 300 -11.84 -25.14 -18.90
N ILE A 301 -12.58 -25.99 -18.18
CA ILE A 301 -12.02 -26.64 -16.98
C ILE A 301 -10.91 -27.64 -17.33
N ASP A 302 -11.03 -28.29 -18.50
CA ASP A 302 -10.04 -29.24 -19.02
C ASP A 302 -8.87 -28.53 -19.72
N GLY A 303 -9.09 -27.29 -20.18
CA GLY A 303 -8.14 -26.45 -20.89
C GLY A 303 -7.77 -25.17 -20.13
N LEU A 304 -7.33 -25.28 -18.87
CA LEU A 304 -6.97 -24.10 -18.06
C LEU A 304 -5.84 -23.24 -18.62
N GLU A 305 -5.11 -23.68 -19.64
CA GLU A 305 -4.09 -22.90 -20.33
C GLU A 305 -4.61 -22.22 -21.62
N GLU A 306 -5.82 -22.55 -22.08
CA GLU A 306 -6.47 -21.93 -23.25
C GLU A 306 -6.71 -20.43 -23.06
N TYR A 307 -6.78 -19.93 -21.82
CA TYR A 307 -6.89 -18.49 -21.56
C TYR A 307 -5.73 -17.69 -22.16
N ARG A 308 -4.58 -18.32 -22.42
CA ARG A 308 -3.41 -17.64 -23.00
C ARG A 308 -3.63 -17.28 -24.46
N THR A 309 -4.34 -18.12 -25.22
CA THR A 309 -4.64 -17.86 -26.63
C THR A 309 -5.85 -16.94 -26.78
N THR A 310 -6.84 -17.07 -25.89
CA THR A 310 -8.06 -16.27 -25.92
C THR A 310 -7.94 -14.94 -25.19
N PHE A 311 -6.92 -14.75 -24.36
CA PHE A 311 -6.64 -13.63 -23.44
C PHE A 311 -7.44 -12.35 -23.71
N ARG A 312 -8.68 -12.31 -23.22
CA ARG A 312 -9.61 -11.19 -23.38
C ARG A 312 -10.21 -10.85 -22.03
N LEU A 313 -9.85 -9.67 -21.53
CA LEU A 313 -10.52 -9.11 -20.35
C LEU A 313 -11.94 -8.68 -20.72
N PRO A 314 -12.95 -8.95 -19.87
CA PRO A 314 -14.29 -8.42 -20.08
C PRO A 314 -14.27 -6.89 -20.20
N ARG A 315 -15.03 -6.32 -21.15
CA ARG A 315 -15.05 -4.85 -21.38
C ARG A 315 -15.43 -4.03 -20.15
N GLN A 316 -16.22 -4.62 -19.26
CA GLN A 316 -16.65 -4.00 -17.99
C GLN A 316 -15.58 -4.07 -16.89
N LEU A 317 -14.44 -4.72 -17.13
CA LEU A 317 -13.34 -4.84 -16.17
C LEU A 317 -12.28 -3.78 -16.48
N ASP A 318 -12.42 -2.64 -15.82
CA ASP A 318 -11.54 -1.49 -15.95
C ASP A 318 -11.03 -0.99 -14.58
N GLU A 319 -10.22 0.07 -14.58
CA GLU A 319 -9.63 0.63 -13.37
C GLU A 319 -10.63 1.05 -12.27
N HIS A 320 -11.89 1.34 -12.62
CA HIS A 320 -12.95 1.71 -11.65
C HIS A 320 -13.80 0.52 -11.25
N ASN A 321 -13.94 -0.45 -12.14
CA ASN A 321 -14.67 -1.69 -11.92
C ASN A 321 -13.71 -2.86 -11.65
N CYS A 322 -12.70 -2.66 -10.80
CA CYS A 322 -11.61 -3.60 -10.59
C CYS A 322 -11.84 -4.64 -9.48
N VAL A 323 -13.02 -4.65 -8.85
CA VAL A 323 -13.35 -5.60 -7.77
C VAL A 323 -14.46 -6.54 -8.25
N ARG A 324 -14.33 -7.83 -7.94
CA ARG A 324 -15.34 -8.85 -8.25
C ARG A 324 -15.52 -9.78 -7.06
N ARG A 325 -16.75 -10.24 -6.87
CA ARG A 325 -17.06 -11.37 -5.99
C ARG A 325 -17.12 -12.63 -6.84
N ILE A 326 -16.44 -13.68 -6.41
CA ILE A 326 -16.48 -14.98 -7.07
C ILE A 326 -16.91 -16.04 -6.08
N THR A 327 -17.70 -17.01 -6.57
CA THR A 327 -18.08 -18.21 -5.80
C THR A 327 -17.08 -19.31 -6.09
N LEU A 328 -16.46 -19.82 -5.04
CA LEU A 328 -15.53 -20.96 -5.04
C LEU A 328 -16.30 -22.29 -5.14
N PRO A 329 -15.65 -23.41 -5.50
CA PRO A 329 -16.29 -24.73 -5.54
C PRO A 329 -16.92 -25.16 -4.21
N SER A 330 -16.41 -24.66 -3.08
CA SER A 330 -16.98 -24.88 -1.76
C SER A 330 -18.32 -24.16 -1.51
N GLY A 331 -18.80 -23.35 -2.46
CA GLY A 331 -19.95 -22.46 -2.28
C GLY A 331 -19.62 -21.14 -1.57
N GLU A 332 -18.44 -21.02 -0.97
CA GLU A 332 -17.97 -19.79 -0.34
C GLU A 332 -17.75 -18.68 -1.38
N THR A 333 -18.12 -17.45 -1.03
CA THR A 333 -17.81 -16.28 -1.87
C THR A 333 -16.57 -15.56 -1.34
N THR A 334 -15.67 -15.19 -2.25
CA THR A 334 -14.52 -14.34 -1.92
C THR A 334 -14.47 -13.12 -2.82
N THR A 335 -13.84 -12.05 -2.34
CA THR A 335 -13.62 -10.82 -3.11
C THR A 335 -12.22 -10.84 -3.69
N ILE A 336 -12.14 -10.62 -5.00
CA ILE A 336 -10.89 -10.47 -5.73
C ILE A 336 -10.77 -9.04 -6.27
N ARG A 337 -9.54 -8.54 -6.35
CA ARG A 337 -9.23 -7.23 -6.92
C ARG A 337 -8.24 -7.38 -8.06
N PHE A 338 -8.54 -6.74 -9.17
CA PHE A 338 -7.71 -6.69 -10.36
C PHE A 338 -6.82 -5.45 -10.35
N TYR A 339 -5.60 -5.62 -10.84
CA TYR A 339 -4.67 -4.54 -11.15
C TYR A 339 -4.06 -4.81 -12.53
N GLY A 340 -3.43 -3.84 -13.18
CA GLY A 340 -2.99 -4.08 -14.56
C GLY A 340 -4.13 -3.97 -15.56
N LEU A 341 -5.17 -3.17 -15.28
CA LEU A 341 -6.33 -3.07 -16.14
C LEU A 341 -6.19 -1.96 -17.18
N ARG A 342 -7.09 -1.97 -18.16
CA ARG A 342 -7.19 -0.91 -19.16
C ARG A 342 -7.72 0.38 -18.53
N THR A 343 -7.34 1.51 -19.11
CA THR A 343 -7.95 2.80 -18.75
C THR A 343 -9.42 2.81 -19.15
N SER A 344 -10.29 3.22 -18.25
CA SER A 344 -11.73 3.30 -18.51
C SER A 344 -12.07 4.41 -19.52
N ASN A 345 -13.21 4.30 -20.21
CA ASN A 345 -13.69 5.35 -21.09
C ASN A 345 -13.88 6.69 -20.36
N GLN A 346 -14.36 6.65 -19.11
CA GLN A 346 -14.51 7.84 -18.28
C GLN A 346 -13.17 8.56 -18.07
N THR A 347 -12.10 7.81 -17.76
CA THR A 347 -10.78 8.40 -17.59
C THR A 347 -10.20 8.89 -18.91
N ARG A 348 -10.43 8.19 -20.03
CA ARG A 348 -10.04 8.69 -21.36
C ARG A 348 -10.66 10.05 -21.66
N LEU A 349 -11.97 10.20 -21.44
CA LEU A 349 -12.70 11.47 -21.62
C LEU A 349 -12.13 12.56 -20.72
N ARG A 350 -11.87 12.25 -19.45
CA ARG A 350 -11.28 13.20 -18.50
C ARG A 350 -9.90 13.69 -18.95
N VAL A 351 -9.03 12.81 -19.46
CA VAL A 351 -7.71 13.24 -19.95
C VAL A 351 -7.84 14.12 -21.19
N VAL A 352 -8.78 13.83 -22.07
CA VAL A 352 -9.05 14.70 -23.23
C VAL A 352 -9.54 16.08 -22.78
N GLN A 353 -10.43 16.15 -21.79
CA GLN A 353 -10.91 17.40 -21.21
C GLN A 353 -9.77 18.20 -20.56
N GLU A 354 -8.94 17.58 -19.71
CA GLU A 354 -7.81 18.25 -19.05
C GLU A 354 -6.77 18.76 -20.06
N LYS A 355 -6.57 18.05 -21.19
CA LYS A 355 -5.69 18.52 -22.28
C LYS A 355 -6.27 19.72 -23.01
N LYS A 356 -7.59 19.75 -23.27
CA LYS A 356 -8.25 20.89 -23.90
C LYS A 356 -8.17 22.14 -23.02
N SER A 357 -8.44 22.01 -21.72
CA SER A 357 -8.34 23.12 -20.77
C SER A 357 -6.93 23.68 -20.66
N ALA A 358 -5.90 22.83 -20.62
CA ALA A 358 -4.51 23.28 -20.60
C ALA A 358 -4.07 23.96 -21.90
N GLY A 359 -4.61 23.54 -23.05
CA GLY A 359 -4.37 24.18 -24.34
C GLY A 359 -4.96 25.59 -24.41
N SER A 360 -6.20 25.76 -23.94
CA SER A 360 -6.85 27.07 -23.90
C SER A 360 -6.18 28.05 -22.94
N GLU A 361 -5.66 27.59 -21.81
CA GLU A 361 -4.89 28.44 -20.88
C GLU A 361 -3.58 28.92 -21.51
N ALA A 362 -2.86 28.03 -22.19
CA ALA A 362 -1.59 28.37 -22.85
C ALA A 362 -1.77 29.28 -24.09
N GLU A 363 -2.95 29.23 -24.74
CA GLU A 363 -3.30 30.17 -25.81
C GLU A 363 -3.73 31.53 -25.26
N ALA A 364 -4.38 31.58 -24.09
CA ALA A 364 -4.77 32.83 -23.44
C ALA A 364 -3.59 33.60 -22.80
N GLU A 365 -2.49 32.90 -22.48
CA GLU A 365 -1.25 33.51 -21.97
C GLU A 365 -0.32 34.06 -23.08
N LYS A 366 -0.65 33.82 -24.35
CA LYS A 366 0.08 34.36 -25.52
C LYS A 366 -0.65 35.57 -26.08
#